data_AF-A0A836ZRP0-F1
#
_entry.id   AF-A0A836ZRP0-F1
#
_cell.length_a   1.000
_cell.length_b   1.000
_cell.length_c   1.000
_cell.angle_alpha   90.00
_cell.angle_beta   90.00
_cell.angle_gamma   90.00
#
_symmetry.space_group_name_H-M   'P 1'
#
loop_
_entity.id
_entity.type
_entity.pdbx_description
1 polymer ?
#
loop_
_entity_poly.entity_id
_entity_poly.type
_entity_poly.pdbx_seq_one_letter_code
_entity_poly.pdbx_strand_id
1 'polypeptide(L)'
;PGLDTLPVAKALATIAKKLRAMAYVRPVAETVAEAVTYRGQFSDRELMLIWPDFLAFDTATSSTTAAYATARALGLRAKIDTEQGWHKSLSNVPVGGVTGISKDVHWDLQDPATDAGVLNEGDITTLVTFNGQRFWGSRTCAEDTMFAFETATRTAQILADTIAEGVAFYVDKPMHPSLVKDL
;
A
#
# COMPACT_ATOMS: atom_id res chain seq x y z
N PRO A 1 0.24 13.40 -0.55
CA PRO A 1 0.42 12.94 -1.95
C PRO A 1 1.23 13.96 -2.75
N GLY A 2 2.24 13.51 -3.50
CA GLY A 2 3.07 14.39 -4.34
C GLY A 2 4.27 15.01 -3.60
N LEU A 3 4.38 14.83 -2.29
CA LEU A 3 5.43 15.39 -1.43
C LEU A 3 6.33 14.31 -0.81
N ASP A 4 6.24 13.09 -1.34
CA ASP A 4 6.78 11.87 -0.74
C ASP A 4 8.28 11.70 -1.08
N THR A 5 9.07 12.77 -0.88
CA THR A 5 10.53 12.74 -1.02
C THR A 5 11.15 11.66 -0.12
N LEU A 6 12.36 11.20 -0.42
CA LEU A 6 13.03 10.16 0.38
C LEU A 6 13.05 10.44 1.90
N PRO A 7 13.39 11.65 2.38
CA PRO A 7 13.31 11.96 3.82
C PRO A 7 11.88 11.83 4.38
N VAL A 8 10.87 12.27 3.62
CA VAL A 8 9.45 12.17 4.00
C VAL A 8 9.01 10.71 4.02
N ALA A 9 9.41 9.91 3.03
CA ALA A 9 9.12 8.48 2.97
C ALA A 9 9.67 7.73 4.20
N LYS A 10 10.93 8.02 4.59
CA LYS A 10 11.53 7.43 5.80
C LYS A 10 10.84 7.86 7.08
N ALA A 11 10.43 9.13 7.16
CA ALA A 11 9.66 9.62 8.29
C ALA A 11 8.27 8.94 8.37
N LEU A 12 7.59 8.79 7.24
CA LEU A 12 6.30 8.10 7.15
C LEU A 12 6.40 6.63 7.56
N ALA A 13 7.44 5.91 7.15
CA ALA A 13 7.68 4.53 7.58
C ALA A 13 7.81 4.44 9.11
N THR A 14 8.55 5.37 9.72
CA THR A 14 8.71 5.44 11.18
C THR A 14 7.38 5.75 11.90
N ILE A 15 6.60 6.67 11.35
CA ILE A 15 5.29 7.04 11.92
C ILE A 15 4.28 5.90 11.77
N ALA A 16 4.25 5.24 10.62
CA ALA A 16 3.35 4.14 10.33
C ALA A 16 3.52 2.99 11.33
N LYS A 17 4.77 2.66 11.72
CA LYS A 17 5.06 1.69 12.79
C LYS A 17 4.44 2.09 14.13
N LYS A 18 4.62 3.35 14.54
CA LYS A 18 4.09 3.85 15.82
C LYS A 18 2.56 3.83 15.85
N LEU A 19 1.93 4.14 14.73
CA LEU A 19 0.48 4.18 14.59
C LEU A 19 -0.14 2.83 14.25
N ARG A 20 0.67 1.76 14.05
CA ARG A 20 0.20 0.48 13.50
C ARG A 20 -0.62 0.67 12.20
N ALA A 21 -0.12 1.53 11.32
CA ALA A 21 -0.76 1.88 10.05
C ALA A 21 0.06 1.40 8.84
N MET A 22 -0.52 1.53 7.64
CA MET A 22 0.18 1.39 6.36
C MET A 22 0.42 2.75 5.72
N ALA A 23 1.63 2.99 5.24
CA ALA A 23 1.99 4.14 4.43
C ALA A 23 2.16 3.75 2.96
N TYR A 24 1.42 4.42 2.07
CA TYR A 24 1.64 4.34 0.62
C TYR A 24 2.49 5.52 0.18
N VAL A 25 3.59 5.23 -0.52
CA VAL A 25 4.56 6.25 -0.93
C VAL A 25 4.93 6.06 -2.40
N ARG A 26 5.14 7.17 -3.11
CA ARG A 26 5.68 7.11 -4.47
C ARG A 26 7.21 7.09 -4.43
N PRO A 27 7.90 6.19 -5.15
CA PRO A 27 9.31 6.34 -5.45
C PRO A 27 9.58 7.63 -6.21
N VAL A 28 10.66 8.34 -5.86
CA VAL A 28 11.16 9.45 -6.68
C VAL A 28 12.02 8.85 -7.79
N ALA A 29 11.37 8.51 -8.90
CA ALA A 29 11.98 7.80 -10.02
C ALA A 29 11.28 8.16 -11.34
N GLU A 30 12.06 8.28 -12.41
CA GLU A 30 11.59 8.52 -13.77
C GLU A 30 11.51 7.23 -14.60
N THR A 31 12.26 6.20 -14.20
CA THR A 31 12.33 4.89 -14.86
C THR A 31 12.04 3.73 -13.91
N VAL A 32 11.71 2.55 -14.48
CA VAL A 32 11.52 1.30 -13.73
C VAL A 32 12.77 0.95 -12.90
N ALA A 33 13.96 1.05 -13.51
CA ALA A 33 15.21 0.72 -12.84
C ALA A 33 15.52 1.65 -11.65
N GLU A 34 15.22 2.94 -11.80
CA GLU A 34 15.35 3.91 -10.71
C GLU A 34 14.35 3.60 -9.57
N ALA A 35 13.12 3.19 -9.90
CA ALA A 35 12.12 2.83 -8.90
C ALA A 35 12.59 1.60 -8.09
N VAL A 36 13.09 0.56 -8.76
CA VAL A 36 13.66 -0.64 -8.11
C VAL A 36 14.86 -0.28 -7.24
N THR A 37 15.75 0.60 -7.73
CA THR A 37 16.88 1.10 -6.93
C THR A 37 16.41 1.87 -5.70
N TYR A 38 15.38 2.71 -5.85
CA TYR A 38 14.79 3.47 -4.75
C TYR A 38 14.21 2.56 -3.66
N ARG A 39 13.56 1.45 -4.05
CA ARG A 39 13.03 0.46 -3.11
C ARG A 39 14.09 -0.15 -2.20
N GLY A 40 15.33 -0.28 -2.65
CA GLY A 40 16.45 -0.80 -1.85
C GLY A 40 16.81 0.03 -0.61
N GLN A 41 16.20 1.20 -0.43
CA GLN A 41 16.46 2.11 0.69
C GLN A 41 15.57 1.88 1.92
N PHE A 42 14.70 0.87 1.88
CA PHE A 42 13.68 0.59 2.89
C PHE A 42 13.66 -0.89 3.28
N SER A 43 13.29 -1.15 4.54
CA SER A 43 13.09 -2.49 5.11
C SER A 43 11.81 -2.57 5.97
N ASP A 44 10.87 -1.65 5.72
CA ASP A 44 9.69 -1.43 6.55
C ASP A 44 8.46 -2.15 6.00
N ARG A 45 7.92 -3.12 6.75
CA ARG A 45 6.69 -3.84 6.35
C ARG A 45 5.44 -2.96 6.32
N GLU A 46 5.47 -1.83 7.03
CA GLU A 46 4.42 -0.80 7.06
C GLU A 46 4.45 0.15 5.85
N LEU A 47 5.44 -0.01 4.96
CA LEU A 47 5.61 0.83 3.79
C LEU A 47 5.30 0.04 2.50
N MET A 48 4.55 0.64 1.60
CA MET A 48 4.26 0.08 0.28
C MET A 48 4.53 1.15 -0.78
N LEU A 49 5.39 0.81 -1.74
CA LEU A 49 5.76 1.71 -2.82
C LEU A 49 4.81 1.53 -4.00
N ILE A 50 4.38 2.66 -4.57
CA ILE A 50 3.48 2.71 -5.73
C ILE A 50 4.10 3.58 -6.81
N TRP A 51 4.30 3.03 -7.99
CA TRP A 51 4.83 3.75 -9.14
C TRP A 51 4.22 3.23 -10.45
N PRO A 52 3.80 4.08 -11.40
CA PRO A 52 3.85 5.55 -11.40
C PRO A 52 2.57 6.15 -10.76
N ASP A 53 2.14 7.33 -11.22
CA ASP A 53 0.87 7.95 -10.84
C ASP A 53 -0.23 7.73 -11.89
N PHE A 54 -1.50 7.92 -11.53
CA PHE A 54 -2.57 7.97 -12.53
C PHE A 54 -2.63 9.35 -13.19
N LEU A 55 -3.38 9.43 -14.28
CA LEU A 55 -3.81 10.67 -14.91
C LEU A 55 -5.32 10.85 -14.76
N ALA A 56 -5.78 12.09 -14.63
CA ALA A 56 -7.19 12.44 -14.68
C ALA A 56 -7.38 13.83 -15.31
N PHE A 57 -8.53 14.05 -15.95
CA PHE A 57 -8.89 15.37 -16.48
C PHE A 57 -9.35 16.30 -15.35
N ASP A 58 -8.70 17.45 -15.23
CA ASP A 58 -9.09 18.54 -14.33
C ASP A 58 -9.98 19.52 -15.09
N THR A 59 -11.23 19.69 -14.63
CA THR A 59 -12.21 20.59 -15.25
C THR A 59 -11.94 22.06 -14.93
N ALA A 60 -11.23 22.37 -13.85
CA ALA A 60 -10.89 23.74 -13.49
C ALA A 60 -9.80 24.31 -14.41
N THR A 61 -8.80 23.48 -14.76
CA THR A 61 -7.71 23.88 -15.68
C THR A 61 -7.93 23.41 -17.11
N SER A 62 -8.97 22.60 -17.37
CA SER A 62 -9.27 21.98 -18.66
C SER A 62 -8.08 21.20 -19.25
N SER A 63 -7.35 20.48 -18.39
CA SER A 63 -6.14 19.74 -18.77
C SER A 63 -6.04 18.41 -18.03
N THR A 64 -5.39 17.42 -18.63
CA THR A 64 -5.03 16.18 -17.92
C THR A 64 -3.86 16.44 -16.97
N THR A 65 -4.05 16.12 -15.70
CA THR A 65 -3.04 16.28 -14.64
C THR A 65 -2.81 14.97 -13.88
N ALA A 66 -1.77 14.96 -13.05
CA ALA A 66 -1.45 13.83 -12.19
C ALA A 66 -2.56 13.61 -11.14
N ALA A 67 -3.12 12.41 -11.14
CA ALA A 67 -3.97 11.90 -10.09
C ALA A 67 -3.13 10.96 -9.22
N TYR A 68 -2.59 11.49 -8.12
CA TYR A 68 -1.61 10.77 -7.29
C TYR A 68 -2.10 9.37 -6.88
N ALA A 69 -1.36 8.33 -7.27
CA ALA A 69 -1.73 6.95 -7.02
C ALA A 69 -1.75 6.62 -5.52
N THR A 70 -0.89 7.25 -4.73
CA THR A 70 -0.91 7.13 -3.26
C THR A 70 -2.23 7.62 -2.66
N ALA A 71 -2.80 8.72 -3.17
CA ALA A 71 -4.09 9.23 -2.72
C ALA A 71 -5.25 8.31 -3.16
N ARG A 72 -5.20 7.83 -4.41
CA ARG A 72 -6.20 6.87 -4.92
C ARG A 72 -6.15 5.55 -4.16
N ALA A 73 -4.97 5.09 -3.77
CA ALA A 73 -4.77 3.89 -2.96
C ALA A 73 -5.45 4.03 -1.60
N LEU A 74 -5.27 5.15 -0.89
CA LEU A 74 -5.94 5.42 0.39
C LEU A 74 -7.48 5.38 0.26
N GLY A 75 -8.04 6.07 -0.73
CA GLY A 75 -9.49 6.08 -0.95
C GLY A 75 -10.03 4.69 -1.31
N LEU A 76 -9.32 3.97 -2.19
CA LEU A 76 -9.69 2.60 -2.56
C LEU A 76 -9.58 1.65 -1.38
N ARG A 77 -8.60 1.86 -0.50
CA ARG A 77 -8.40 1.06 0.70
C ARG A 77 -9.59 1.16 1.64
N ALA A 78 -10.04 2.38 1.94
CA ALA A 78 -11.22 2.61 2.77
C ALA A 78 -12.48 1.94 2.18
N LYS A 79 -12.64 2.01 0.84
CA LYS A 79 -13.74 1.33 0.15
C LYS A 79 -13.67 -0.20 0.31
N ILE A 80 -12.49 -0.78 0.05
CA ILE A 80 -12.28 -2.24 0.16
C ILE A 80 -12.53 -2.72 1.59
N ASP A 81 -12.01 -2.00 2.58
CA ASP A 81 -12.19 -2.36 3.99
C ASP A 81 -13.67 -2.38 4.38
N THR A 82 -14.47 -1.48 3.82
CA THR A 82 -15.91 -1.38 4.07
C THR A 82 -16.72 -2.46 3.34
N GLU A 83 -16.40 -2.75 2.08
CA GLU A 83 -17.21 -3.63 1.23
C GLU A 83 -16.81 -5.11 1.31
N GLN A 84 -15.51 -5.38 1.51
CA GLN A 84 -14.93 -6.73 1.46
C GLN A 84 -14.17 -7.09 2.74
N GLY A 85 -13.64 -6.08 3.45
CA GLY A 85 -12.87 -6.26 4.67
C GLY A 85 -11.37 -6.07 4.47
N TRP A 86 -10.67 -5.89 5.60
CA TRP A 86 -9.24 -5.50 5.63
C TRP A 86 -8.27 -6.52 5.05
N HIS A 87 -8.70 -7.78 4.94
CA HIS A 87 -7.92 -8.89 4.44
C HIS A 87 -7.79 -8.88 2.91
N LYS A 88 -8.60 -8.08 2.21
CA LYS A 88 -8.54 -7.94 0.75
C LYS A 88 -7.44 -6.95 0.34
N SER A 89 -6.53 -7.38 -0.53
CA SER A 89 -5.46 -6.54 -1.06
C SER A 89 -5.93 -5.47 -2.06
N LEU A 90 -5.07 -4.48 -2.32
CA LEU A 90 -5.30 -3.41 -3.29
C LEU A 90 -5.18 -3.88 -4.74
N SER A 91 -4.44 -4.97 -4.94
CA SER A 91 -4.19 -5.56 -6.26
C SER A 91 -5.48 -5.98 -6.97
N ASN A 92 -5.52 -5.67 -8.26
CA ASN A 92 -6.56 -6.04 -9.21
C ASN A 92 -7.96 -5.48 -8.88
N VAL A 93 -8.05 -4.38 -8.13
CA VAL A 93 -9.31 -3.68 -7.89
C VAL A 93 -9.43 -2.46 -8.83
N PRO A 94 -10.58 -2.26 -9.52
CA PRO A 94 -10.78 -1.12 -10.42
C PRO A 94 -10.66 0.23 -9.70
N VAL A 95 -9.97 1.18 -10.32
CA VAL A 95 -9.85 2.56 -9.87
C VAL A 95 -10.74 3.45 -10.73
N GLY A 96 -11.67 4.15 -10.09
CA GLY A 96 -12.55 5.11 -10.77
C GLY A 96 -11.95 6.51 -10.87
N GLY A 97 -12.44 7.31 -11.82
CA GLY A 97 -12.09 8.74 -11.94
C GLY A 97 -10.66 9.00 -12.41
N VAL A 98 -10.08 8.06 -13.16
CA VAL A 98 -8.76 8.16 -13.78
C VAL A 98 -8.88 7.80 -15.27
N THR A 99 -8.00 8.37 -16.09
CA THR A 99 -8.03 8.27 -17.55
C THR A 99 -6.79 7.59 -18.13
N GLY A 100 -5.75 7.38 -17.32
CA GLY A 100 -4.50 6.77 -17.76
C GLY A 100 -3.47 6.66 -16.65
N ILE A 101 -2.22 6.37 -17.02
CA ILE A 101 -1.04 6.28 -16.16
C ILE A 101 0.00 7.30 -16.61
N SER A 102 0.76 7.85 -15.69
CA SER A 102 1.66 9.00 -15.94
C SER A 102 3.00 8.61 -16.56
N LYS A 103 3.34 7.32 -16.52
CA LYS A 103 4.51 6.71 -17.17
C LYS A 103 4.06 5.45 -17.87
N ASP A 104 4.67 5.15 -19.00
CA ASP A 104 4.41 3.91 -19.71
C ASP A 104 4.93 2.74 -18.87
N VAL A 105 4.05 1.79 -18.59
CA VAL A 105 4.35 0.53 -17.93
C VAL A 105 3.83 -0.56 -18.83
N HIS A 106 4.73 -1.28 -19.49
CA HIS A 106 4.33 -2.45 -20.26
C HIS A 106 3.80 -3.53 -19.32
N TRP A 107 2.66 -4.11 -19.71
CA TRP A 107 2.03 -5.23 -19.02
C TRP A 107 1.40 -6.15 -20.06
N ASP A 108 1.55 -7.44 -19.82
CA ASP A 108 0.95 -8.52 -20.59
C ASP A 108 0.40 -9.56 -19.62
N LEU A 109 -0.67 -10.24 -20.01
CA LEU A 109 -1.34 -11.24 -19.17
C LEU A 109 -0.60 -12.59 -19.18
N GLN A 110 0.09 -12.91 -20.27
CA GLN A 110 0.74 -14.19 -20.53
C GLN A 110 2.25 -14.12 -20.35
N ASP A 111 2.87 -12.96 -20.61
CA ASP A 111 4.30 -12.76 -20.46
C ASP A 111 4.65 -12.04 -19.13
N PRO A 112 5.36 -12.70 -18.20
CA PRO A 112 5.85 -12.03 -16.99
C PRO A 112 7.03 -11.08 -17.25
N ALA A 113 7.72 -11.17 -18.40
CA ALA A 113 8.86 -10.32 -18.75
C ALA A 113 8.43 -8.91 -19.19
N THR A 114 7.70 -8.24 -18.31
CA THR A 114 7.10 -6.92 -18.53
C THR A 114 7.59 -5.93 -17.47
N ASP A 115 7.46 -4.63 -17.73
CA ASP A 115 7.81 -3.60 -16.74
C ASP A 115 7.02 -3.81 -15.44
N ALA A 116 5.74 -4.17 -15.57
CA ALA A 116 4.90 -4.47 -14.44
C ALA A 116 5.36 -5.71 -13.64
N GLY A 117 5.87 -6.73 -14.33
CA GLY A 117 6.51 -7.89 -13.71
C GLY A 117 7.76 -7.52 -12.93
N VAL A 118 8.68 -6.79 -13.58
CA VAL A 118 9.93 -6.31 -12.97
C VAL A 118 9.67 -5.47 -11.72
N LEU A 119 8.70 -4.54 -11.78
CA LEU A 119 8.32 -3.72 -10.63
C LEU A 119 7.79 -4.58 -9.48
N ASN A 120 6.92 -5.54 -9.75
CA ASN A 120 6.34 -6.41 -8.72
C ASN A 120 7.36 -7.35 -8.09
N GLU A 121 8.26 -7.91 -8.88
CA GLU A 121 9.39 -8.72 -8.38
C GLU A 121 10.32 -7.88 -7.49
N GLY A 122 10.51 -6.61 -7.85
CA GLY A 122 11.20 -5.61 -7.04
C GLY A 122 10.34 -4.99 -5.93
N ASP A 123 9.26 -5.62 -5.48
CA ASP A 123 8.39 -5.17 -4.38
C ASP A 123 7.80 -3.76 -4.54
N ILE A 124 7.53 -3.35 -5.78
CA ILE A 124 6.87 -2.10 -6.12
C ILE A 124 5.53 -2.42 -6.77
N THR A 125 4.48 -1.84 -6.21
CA THR A 125 3.14 -1.94 -6.81
C THR A 125 3.04 -0.95 -7.96
N THR A 126 2.52 -1.44 -9.08
CA THR A 126 2.39 -0.65 -10.30
C THR A 126 0.94 -0.49 -10.71
N LEU A 127 0.73 0.19 -11.82
CA LEU A 127 -0.57 0.49 -12.38
C LEU A 127 -0.68 -0.18 -13.76
N VAL A 128 -1.79 -0.85 -14.01
CA VAL A 128 -2.05 -1.51 -15.30
C VAL A 128 -3.39 -1.07 -15.87
N THR A 129 -3.51 -1.11 -17.19
CA THR A 129 -4.77 -0.90 -17.88
C THR A 129 -5.28 -2.23 -18.42
N PHE A 130 -6.12 -2.90 -17.63
CA PHE A 130 -6.73 -4.17 -17.98
C PHE A 130 -8.16 -4.21 -17.45
N ASN A 131 -9.15 -4.11 -18.35
CA ASN A 131 -10.56 -3.92 -17.98
C ASN A 131 -10.73 -2.72 -17.01
N GLY A 132 -10.15 -1.58 -17.41
CA GLY A 132 -10.00 -0.38 -16.59
C GLY A 132 -8.63 -0.26 -15.91
N GLN A 133 -8.39 0.89 -15.29
CA GLN A 133 -7.17 1.17 -14.53
C GLN A 133 -7.21 0.45 -13.18
N ARG A 134 -6.12 -0.25 -12.85
CA ARG A 134 -6.01 -1.05 -11.63
C ARG A 134 -4.64 -0.90 -11.01
N PHE A 135 -4.58 -1.08 -9.71
CA PHE A 135 -3.31 -1.38 -9.06
C PHE A 135 -2.93 -2.83 -9.31
N TRP A 136 -1.64 -3.06 -9.51
CA TRP A 136 -1.07 -4.35 -9.82
C TRP A 136 0.12 -4.62 -8.90
N GLY A 137 -0.14 -5.43 -7.88
CA GLY A 137 0.80 -5.67 -6.80
C GLY A 137 0.19 -5.39 -5.43
N SER A 138 0.79 -6.01 -4.42
CA SER A 138 0.40 -5.85 -3.02
C SER A 138 1.57 -6.13 -2.08
N ARG A 139 2.81 -5.97 -2.56
CA ARG A 139 4.01 -6.22 -1.76
C ARG A 139 4.42 -4.99 -0.97
N THR A 140 4.96 -5.21 0.22
CA THR A 140 5.48 -4.18 1.12
C THR A 140 6.99 -4.05 0.98
N CYS A 141 7.59 -3.14 1.75
CA CYS A 141 9.04 -3.03 1.84
C CYS A 141 9.67 -3.95 2.91
N ALA A 142 8.95 -4.97 3.38
CA ALA A 142 9.41 -5.87 4.42
C ALA A 142 10.71 -6.58 4.05
N GLU A 143 11.60 -6.75 5.03
CA GLU A 143 12.72 -7.69 4.95
C GLU A 143 12.28 -9.13 5.27
N ASP A 144 11.35 -9.28 6.21
CA ASP A 144 10.75 -10.57 6.57
C ASP A 144 9.70 -10.99 5.53
N THR A 145 9.93 -12.13 4.89
CA THR A 145 9.06 -12.68 3.84
C THR A 145 7.67 -13.06 4.37
N MET A 146 7.51 -13.30 5.67
CA MET A 146 6.20 -13.51 6.29
C MET A 146 5.29 -12.27 6.17
N PHE A 147 5.88 -11.08 6.06
CA PHE A 147 5.18 -9.80 5.90
C PHE A 147 5.37 -9.17 4.51
N ALA A 148 5.76 -9.99 3.52
CA ALA A 148 5.95 -9.53 2.15
C ALA A 148 4.68 -8.90 1.55
N PHE A 149 3.49 -9.29 2.02
CA PHE A 149 2.22 -8.79 1.52
C PHE A 149 1.57 -7.77 2.46
N GLU A 150 0.98 -6.74 1.85
CA GLU A 150 0.21 -5.69 2.53
C GLU A 150 -0.85 -6.26 3.48
N THR A 151 -1.54 -7.31 3.04
CA THR A 151 -2.59 -7.98 3.81
C THR A 151 -2.06 -8.65 5.08
N ALA A 152 -0.83 -9.18 5.06
CA ALA A 152 -0.20 -9.78 6.24
C ALA A 152 0.11 -8.72 7.30
N THR A 153 0.75 -7.61 6.90
CA THR A 153 1.03 -6.48 7.81
C THR A 153 -0.26 -5.91 8.40
N ARG A 154 -1.26 -5.63 7.54
CA ARG A 154 -2.56 -5.08 7.98
C ARG A 154 -3.30 -6.02 8.93
N THR A 155 -3.31 -7.32 8.62
CA THR A 155 -3.96 -8.32 9.49
C THR A 155 -3.29 -8.36 10.86
N ALA A 156 -1.96 -8.34 10.92
CA ALA A 156 -1.24 -8.32 12.19
C ALA A 156 -1.55 -7.06 13.03
N GLN A 157 -1.65 -5.89 12.38
CA GLN A 157 -2.01 -4.63 13.04
C GLN A 157 -3.44 -4.70 13.62
N ILE A 158 -4.42 -5.09 12.80
CA ILE A 158 -5.83 -5.16 13.20
C ILE A 158 -6.06 -6.20 14.30
N LEU A 159 -5.40 -7.36 14.23
CA LEU A 159 -5.47 -8.36 15.30
C LEU A 159 -4.91 -7.82 16.61
N ALA A 160 -3.76 -7.12 16.56
CA ALA A 160 -3.17 -6.51 17.75
C ALA A 160 -4.11 -5.47 18.38
N ASP A 161 -4.74 -4.61 17.57
CA ASP A 161 -5.71 -3.62 18.05
C ASP A 161 -6.95 -4.27 18.63
N THR A 162 -7.52 -5.26 17.93
CA THR A 162 -8.75 -5.95 18.35
C THR A 162 -8.53 -6.72 19.65
N ILE A 163 -7.39 -7.41 19.80
CA ILE A 163 -7.03 -8.09 21.05
C ILE A 163 -6.84 -7.07 22.16
N ALA A 164 -6.10 -5.97 21.92
CA ALA A 164 -5.88 -4.93 22.92
C ALA A 164 -7.19 -4.32 23.43
N GLU A 165 -8.14 -4.04 22.55
CA GLU A 165 -9.48 -3.58 22.90
C GLU A 165 -10.27 -4.63 23.68
N GLY A 166 -10.24 -5.89 23.25
CA GLY A 166 -10.92 -7.00 23.94
C GLY A 166 -10.42 -7.23 25.36
N VAL A 167 -9.11 -7.07 25.59
CA VAL A 167 -8.50 -7.27 26.91
C VAL A 167 -8.54 -6.02 27.80
N ALA A 168 -8.96 -4.87 27.27
CA ALA A 168 -9.01 -3.60 28.01
C ALA A 168 -9.89 -3.68 29.26
N PHE A 169 -10.94 -4.49 29.24
CA PHE A 169 -11.81 -4.74 30.40
C PHE A 169 -11.08 -5.38 31.60
N TYR A 170 -9.95 -6.03 31.36
CA TYR A 170 -9.15 -6.70 32.39
C TYR A 170 -8.07 -5.81 33.00
N VAL A 171 -7.84 -4.62 32.43
CA VAL A 171 -6.87 -3.65 32.95
C VAL A 171 -7.25 -3.22 34.37
N ASP A 172 -6.24 -3.16 35.24
CA ASP A 172 -6.36 -2.79 36.66
C ASP A 172 -7.26 -3.69 37.52
N LYS A 173 -7.59 -4.90 37.05
CA LYS A 173 -8.28 -5.90 37.87
C LYS A 173 -7.32 -6.68 38.76
N PRO A 174 -7.77 -7.17 39.94
CA PRO A 174 -6.95 -8.03 40.78
C PRO A 174 -6.50 -9.31 40.06
N MET A 175 -5.20 -9.58 40.06
CA MET A 175 -4.62 -10.75 39.38
C MET A 175 -4.82 -12.05 40.19
N HIS A 176 -5.82 -12.84 39.82
CA HIS A 176 -6.05 -14.19 40.36
C HIS A 176 -6.07 -15.25 39.23
N PRO A 177 -5.77 -16.55 39.50
CA PRO A 177 -5.65 -17.57 38.45
C PRO A 177 -6.88 -17.75 37.56
N SER A 178 -8.10 -17.50 38.06
CA SER A 178 -9.30 -17.51 37.20
C SER A 178 -9.32 -16.36 36.20
N LEU A 179 -8.85 -15.16 36.54
CA LEU A 179 -8.81 -14.03 35.62
C LEU A 179 -7.90 -14.31 34.42
N VAL A 180 -6.78 -15.00 34.66
CA VAL A 180 -5.83 -15.42 33.60
C VAL A 180 -6.43 -16.52 32.72
N LYS A 181 -7.36 -17.33 33.23
CA LYS A 181 -8.08 -18.34 32.43
C LYS A 181 -9.25 -17.75 31.65
N ASP A 182 -9.86 -16.68 32.17
CA ASP A 182 -10.96 -15.96 31.54
C ASP A 182 -10.47 -15.01 30.43
N LEU A 183 -9.17 -14.70 30.40
CA LEU A 183 -8.44 -13.98 29.34
C LEU A 183 -8.01 -14.95 28.23
#